data_AF-A0A661D5K6-F1
#
_entry.id   AF-A0A661D5K6-F1
#
_cell.length_a   1.000
_cell.length_b   1.000
_cell.length_c   1.000
_cell.angle_alpha   90.00
_cell.angle_beta   90.00
_cell.angle_gamma   90.00
#
_symmetry.space_group_name_H-M   'P 1'
#
loop_
_entity.id
_entity.type
_entity.pdbx_description
1 polymer ?
#
loop_
_entity_poly.entity_id
_entity_poly.type
_entity_poly.pdbx_seq_one_letter_code
_entity_poly.pdbx_strand_id
1 'polypeptide(L)'
;MRMWDQARPQGLEQLHYDLEKIANMPLQGRILTLAHYQIGELKNALSQHAEEAYKELQQLAEPAKPQKRIEIQKMAEILFRRICERDPTRRDTRSPVKLEEVAKLVEKRIKLANGIPSWQQIIPVVDVFRQTGRYFLTPPLPIQLKPDSIIDISHESLIHHWQRLKEWTELEAKSVEIYRRLEDSARLWAQNQAALWQSPDLAIALAWRNEEQPSAEWANRYGVDFDLAMRFLKKSEQAQQRQEQEKEIKRQEALKRVRKQKNWAITITGLIVAIVLAAVGYFYTSN
;
A
#
# COMPACT_ATOMS: atom_id res chain seq x y z
N MET A 1 9.38 -37.69 -75.90
CA MET A 1 8.92 -38.84 -75.11
C MET A 1 9.41 -38.70 -73.67
N ARG A 2 8.60 -38.08 -72.79
CA ARG A 2 8.61 -38.13 -71.31
C ARG A 2 7.18 -37.77 -70.90
N MET A 3 6.27 -38.74 -70.80
CA MET A 3 5.78 -39.31 -69.52
C MET A 3 5.83 -38.30 -68.38
N TRP A 4 4.74 -37.58 -68.15
CA TRP A 4 4.15 -37.20 -66.84
C TRP A 4 2.90 -36.36 -67.14
N ASP A 5 1.85 -37.04 -67.57
CA ASP A 5 0.49 -36.53 -67.57
C ASP A 5 -0.33 -37.53 -66.75
N GLN A 6 -0.94 -37.03 -65.67
CA GLN A 6 -1.87 -37.68 -64.71
C GLN A 6 -1.49 -37.42 -63.24
N ALA A 7 -1.79 -36.21 -62.78
CA ALA A 7 -2.21 -35.98 -61.40
C ALA A 7 -3.27 -34.88 -61.41
N ARG A 8 -4.55 -35.27 -61.51
CA ARG A 8 -5.69 -34.37 -61.26
C ARG A 8 -5.62 -33.90 -59.80
N PRO A 9 -5.63 -32.59 -59.51
CA PRO A 9 -5.61 -32.12 -58.12
C PRO A 9 -7.04 -32.15 -57.55
N GLN A 10 -7.56 -33.34 -57.21
CA GLN A 10 -8.84 -33.49 -56.50
C GLN A 10 -8.78 -33.04 -55.02
N GLY A 11 -7.71 -32.39 -54.58
CA GLY A 11 -7.54 -31.90 -53.21
C GLY A 11 -7.51 -30.37 -53.04
N LEU A 12 -7.41 -29.58 -54.12
CA LEU A 12 -7.28 -28.12 -54.01
C LEU A 12 -8.63 -27.41 -53.88
N GLU A 13 -9.69 -27.92 -54.50
CA GLU A 13 -11.05 -27.39 -54.30
C GLU A 13 -11.59 -27.71 -52.90
N GLN A 14 -11.24 -28.86 -52.34
CA GLN A 14 -11.62 -29.23 -50.97
C GLN A 14 -10.94 -28.32 -49.94
N LEU A 15 -9.65 -28.01 -50.13
CA LEU A 15 -8.90 -27.08 -49.28
C LEU A 15 -9.41 -25.64 -49.43
N HIS A 16 -9.81 -25.20 -50.63
CA HIS A 16 -10.40 -23.88 -50.84
C HIS A 16 -11.80 -23.77 -50.21
N TYR A 17 -12.61 -24.82 -50.34
CA TYR A 17 -13.93 -24.93 -49.71
C TYR A 17 -13.84 -24.97 -48.18
N ASP A 18 -12.86 -25.69 -47.63
CA ASP A 18 -12.65 -25.78 -46.19
C ASP A 18 -12.10 -24.45 -45.61
N LEU A 19 -11.27 -23.72 -46.36
CA LEU A 19 -10.79 -22.38 -45.98
C LEU A 19 -11.90 -21.32 -46.06
N GLU A 20 -12.78 -21.35 -47.06
CA GLU A 20 -13.97 -20.49 -47.10
C GLU A 20 -14.97 -20.83 -45.98
N LYS A 21 -15.10 -22.11 -45.60
CA LYS A 21 -15.94 -22.53 -44.46
C LYS A 21 -15.38 -22.09 -43.11
N ILE A 22 -14.05 -22.06 -42.96
CA ILE A 22 -13.37 -21.53 -41.76
C ILE A 22 -13.44 -20.00 -41.72
N ALA A 23 -13.35 -19.32 -42.86
CA ALA A 23 -13.50 -17.86 -42.96
C ALA A 23 -14.94 -17.38 -42.73
N ASN A 24 -15.94 -18.21 -43.08
CA ASN A 24 -17.37 -17.95 -42.89
C ASN A 24 -17.99 -18.70 -41.70
N MET A 25 -17.18 -19.37 -40.88
CA MET A 25 -17.65 -19.87 -39.60
C MET A 25 -18.01 -18.66 -38.76
N PRO A 26 -19.25 -18.55 -38.23
CA PRO A 26 -19.55 -17.49 -37.30
C PRO A 26 -18.57 -17.67 -36.15
N LEU A 27 -17.71 -16.67 -35.93
CA LEU A 27 -16.94 -16.58 -34.70
C LEU A 27 -17.95 -16.80 -33.59
N GLN A 28 -17.92 -17.95 -32.91
CA GLN A 28 -18.61 -18.13 -31.63
C GLN A 28 -17.92 -17.27 -30.55
N GLY A 29 -17.51 -16.06 -30.90
CA GLY A 29 -17.44 -14.95 -29.98
C GLY A 29 -18.88 -14.58 -29.66
N ARG A 30 -19.29 -14.85 -28.41
CA ARG A 30 -20.52 -14.28 -27.86
C ARG A 30 -20.54 -12.80 -28.23
N ILE A 31 -21.52 -12.38 -29.03
CA ILE A 31 -21.75 -10.96 -29.31
C ILE A 31 -22.04 -10.31 -27.96
N LEU A 32 -21.07 -9.57 -27.44
CA LEU A 32 -21.22 -8.79 -26.22
C LEU A 32 -22.17 -7.64 -26.54
N THR A 33 -23.47 -7.88 -26.36
CA THR A 33 -24.49 -6.84 -26.42
C THR A 33 -24.35 -5.88 -25.23
N LEU A 34 -24.79 -4.63 -25.39
CA LEU A 34 -24.81 -3.62 -24.33
C LEU A 34 -25.56 -4.13 -23.06
N ALA A 35 -26.52 -5.03 -23.23
CA ALA A 35 -27.23 -5.70 -22.16
C ALA A 35 -26.31 -6.62 -21.32
N HIS A 36 -25.44 -7.42 -21.96
CA HIS A 36 -24.42 -8.20 -21.23
C HIS A 36 -23.37 -7.31 -20.54
N TYR A 37 -23.19 -6.07 -21.02
CA TYR A 37 -22.33 -5.08 -20.38
C TYR A 37 -22.92 -4.53 -19.06
N GLN A 38 -24.25 -4.53 -18.93
CA GLN A 38 -24.96 -4.04 -17.74
C GLN A 38 -25.31 -5.14 -16.73
N ILE A 39 -25.32 -6.41 -17.16
CA ILE A 39 -25.57 -7.57 -16.30
C ILE A 39 -24.25 -7.94 -15.60
N GLY A 40 -24.29 -8.14 -14.27
CA GLY A 40 -23.10 -8.32 -13.41
C GLY A 40 -22.15 -9.47 -13.79
N GLU A 41 -22.54 -10.36 -14.70
CA GLU A 41 -21.69 -11.45 -15.22
C GLU A 41 -20.41 -10.93 -15.91
N LEU A 42 -20.48 -9.86 -16.71
CA LEU A 42 -19.29 -9.31 -17.37
C LEU A 42 -18.38 -8.56 -16.39
N LYS A 43 -18.97 -7.90 -15.39
CA LYS A 43 -18.25 -7.22 -14.30
C LYS A 43 -17.43 -8.24 -13.49
N ASN A 44 -18.06 -9.37 -13.17
CA ASN A 44 -17.41 -10.48 -12.50
C ASN A 44 -16.32 -11.10 -13.38
N ALA A 45 -16.57 -11.29 -14.68
CA ALA A 45 -15.58 -11.82 -15.61
C ALA A 45 -14.33 -10.92 -15.72
N LEU A 46 -14.49 -9.59 -15.77
CA LEU A 46 -13.37 -8.66 -15.81
C LEU A 46 -12.53 -8.71 -14.53
N SER A 47 -13.20 -8.69 -13.36
CA SER A 47 -12.52 -8.81 -12.08
C SER A 47 -11.83 -10.16 -11.93
N GLN A 48 -12.44 -11.26 -12.39
CA GLN A 48 -11.85 -12.59 -12.35
C GLN A 48 -10.60 -12.67 -13.23
N HIS A 49 -10.66 -12.16 -14.46
CA HIS A 49 -9.51 -12.13 -15.37
C HIS A 49 -8.35 -11.28 -14.85
N ALA A 50 -8.66 -10.13 -14.22
CA ALA A 50 -7.65 -9.31 -13.56
C ALA A 50 -7.03 -10.02 -12.34
N GLU A 51 -7.83 -10.75 -11.57
CA GLU A 51 -7.35 -11.54 -10.43
C GLU A 51 -6.55 -12.77 -10.88
N GLU A 52 -6.88 -13.39 -12.00
CA GLU A 52 -6.07 -14.44 -12.63
C GLU A 52 -4.70 -13.92 -13.06
N ALA A 53 -4.65 -12.74 -13.68
CA ALA A 53 -3.39 -12.07 -14.00
C ALA A 53 -2.58 -11.80 -12.71
N TYR A 54 -3.22 -11.33 -11.65
CA TYR A 54 -2.55 -11.13 -10.36
C TYR A 54 -2.06 -12.43 -9.71
N LYS A 55 -2.76 -13.56 -9.89
CA LYS A 55 -2.29 -14.88 -9.42
C LYS A 55 -1.10 -15.38 -10.23
N GLU A 56 -1.14 -15.22 -11.56
CA GLU A 56 -0.02 -15.57 -12.45
C GLU A 56 1.22 -14.75 -12.12
N LEU A 57 1.05 -13.46 -11.85
CA LEU A 57 2.11 -12.58 -11.39
C LEU A 57 2.86 -13.17 -10.18
N GLN A 58 2.13 -13.74 -9.20
CA GLN A 58 2.75 -14.34 -8.01
C GLN A 58 3.53 -15.63 -8.32
N GLN A 59 3.22 -16.30 -9.43
CA GLN A 59 3.89 -17.51 -9.88
C GLN A 59 5.22 -17.20 -10.58
N LEU A 60 5.48 -15.94 -10.95
CA LEU A 60 6.80 -15.51 -11.43
C LEU A 60 7.91 -15.70 -10.37
N ALA A 61 7.54 -15.74 -9.09
CA ALA A 61 8.47 -16.07 -8.02
C ALA A 61 8.58 -17.59 -7.84
N GLU A 62 9.80 -18.12 -7.93
CA GLU A 62 10.10 -19.52 -7.61
C GLU A 62 9.56 -19.91 -6.22
N PRO A 63 9.02 -21.13 -6.03
CA PRO A 63 8.50 -21.58 -4.73
C PRO A 63 9.53 -21.48 -3.59
N ALA A 64 10.82 -21.63 -3.90
CA ALA A 64 11.92 -21.54 -2.95
C ALA A 64 12.27 -20.10 -2.50
N LYS A 65 11.66 -19.06 -3.12
CA LYS A 65 11.97 -17.65 -2.86
C LYS A 65 10.71 -16.87 -2.43
N PRO A 66 10.18 -17.11 -1.23
CA PRO A 66 8.95 -16.44 -0.76
C PRO A 66 9.09 -14.91 -0.70
N GLN A 67 10.30 -14.41 -0.42
CA GLN A 67 10.56 -12.96 -0.40
C GLN A 67 10.32 -12.31 -1.77
N LYS A 68 10.67 -13.00 -2.87
CA LYS A 68 10.49 -12.47 -4.21
C LYS A 68 9.02 -12.30 -4.57
N ARG A 69 8.16 -13.20 -4.07
CA ARG A 69 6.70 -13.09 -4.23
C ARG A 69 6.16 -11.83 -3.56
N ILE A 70 6.61 -11.53 -2.34
CA ILE A 70 6.21 -10.34 -1.59
C ILE A 70 6.65 -9.06 -2.33
N GLU A 71 7.88 -9.04 -2.85
CA GLU A 71 8.38 -7.92 -3.67
C GLU A 71 7.49 -7.68 -4.90
N ILE A 72 7.18 -8.73 -5.65
CA ILE A 72 6.36 -8.64 -6.86
C ILE A 72 4.94 -8.15 -6.55
N GLN A 73 4.32 -8.65 -5.48
CA GLN A 73 3.00 -8.19 -5.05
C GLN A 73 3.01 -6.70 -4.69
N LYS A 74 4.01 -6.26 -3.92
CA LYS A 74 4.16 -4.85 -3.55
C LYS A 74 4.46 -3.96 -4.76
N MET A 75 5.25 -4.43 -5.73
CA MET A 75 5.47 -3.70 -6.98
C MET A 75 4.17 -3.49 -7.76
N ALA A 76 3.32 -4.52 -7.86
CA ALA A 76 2.01 -4.40 -8.49
C ALA A 76 1.10 -3.42 -7.75
N GLU A 77 1.04 -3.51 -6.41
CA GLU A 77 0.26 -2.56 -5.62
C GLU A 77 0.71 -1.12 -5.85
N ILE A 78 2.02 -0.85 -5.76
CA ILE A 78 2.58 0.50 -5.98
C ILE A 78 2.27 0.99 -7.40
N LEU A 79 2.43 0.14 -8.41
CA LEU A 79 2.10 0.45 -9.81
C LEU A 79 0.63 0.84 -9.94
N PHE A 80 -0.29 0.00 -9.46
CA PHE A 80 -1.73 0.22 -9.62
C PHE A 80 -2.24 1.41 -8.81
N ARG A 81 -1.72 1.63 -7.59
CA ARG A 81 -1.99 2.84 -6.81
C ARG A 81 -1.50 4.10 -7.51
N ARG A 82 -0.39 4.02 -8.25
CA ARG A 82 0.18 5.17 -8.95
C ARG A 82 -0.57 5.52 -10.25
N ILE A 83 -1.08 4.53 -10.98
CA ILE A 83 -1.80 4.74 -12.24
C ILE A 83 -3.31 5.01 -12.08
N CYS A 84 -3.80 5.00 -10.84
CA CYS A 84 -5.15 5.40 -10.48
C CYS A 84 -5.12 6.64 -9.59
N GLU A 85 -6.23 7.37 -9.56
CA GLU A 85 -6.47 8.43 -8.59
C GLU A 85 -7.93 8.50 -8.20
N ARG A 86 -8.20 8.78 -6.92
CA ARG A 86 -9.50 9.29 -6.50
C ARG A 86 -9.45 10.81 -6.46
N ASP A 87 -10.23 11.44 -7.33
CA ASP A 87 -10.32 12.89 -7.38
C ASP A 87 -11.06 13.45 -6.13
N PRO A 88 -11.02 14.78 -5.89
CA PRO A 88 -11.74 15.39 -4.77
C PRO A 88 -13.27 15.18 -4.80
N THR A 89 -13.84 14.87 -5.97
CA THR A 89 -15.26 14.50 -6.14
C THR A 89 -15.54 13.03 -5.83
N ARG A 90 -14.54 12.30 -5.30
CA ARG A 90 -14.57 10.87 -4.99
C ARG A 90 -14.78 9.97 -6.20
N ARG A 91 -14.42 10.45 -7.40
CA ARG A 91 -14.43 9.64 -8.61
C ARG A 91 -13.06 9.01 -8.83
N ASP A 92 -13.06 7.71 -9.07
CA ASP A 92 -11.85 6.99 -9.43
C ASP A 92 -11.58 7.18 -10.92
N THR A 93 -10.38 7.65 -11.24
CA THR A 93 -9.97 8.02 -12.60
C THR A 93 -8.56 7.49 -12.88
N ARG A 94 -8.22 7.48 -14.16
CA ARG A 94 -6.88 7.10 -14.63
C ARG A 94 -5.88 8.21 -14.34
N SER A 95 -4.66 7.81 -14.01
CA SER A 95 -3.51 8.71 -13.83
C SER A 95 -2.28 8.14 -14.57
N PRO A 96 -2.19 8.33 -15.89
CA PRO A 96 -1.02 7.88 -16.68
C PRO A 96 0.30 8.35 -16.07
N VAL A 97 1.32 7.50 -16.07
CA VAL A 97 2.62 7.79 -15.43
C VAL A 97 3.78 7.21 -16.21
N LYS A 98 4.95 7.85 -16.16
CA LYS A 98 6.20 7.25 -16.68
C LYS A 98 6.62 6.04 -15.85
N LEU A 99 7.10 4.98 -16.51
CA LEU A 99 7.62 3.78 -15.84
C LEU A 99 8.74 4.13 -14.83
N GLU A 100 9.61 5.08 -15.17
CA GLU A 100 10.68 5.56 -14.29
C GLU A 100 10.17 6.18 -12.98
N GLU A 101 9.02 6.86 -13.00
CA GLU A 101 8.44 7.42 -11.76
C GLU A 101 7.92 6.31 -10.84
N VAL A 102 7.30 5.26 -11.41
CA VAL A 102 6.89 4.08 -10.64
C VAL A 102 8.12 3.39 -10.06
N ALA A 103 9.20 3.26 -10.84
CA ALA A 103 10.46 2.69 -10.39
C ALA A 103 11.03 3.39 -9.16
N LYS A 104 11.05 4.73 -9.17
CA LYS A 104 11.49 5.52 -8.02
C LYS A 104 10.63 5.28 -6.77
N LEU A 105 9.31 5.18 -6.92
CA LEU A 105 8.42 4.88 -5.79
C LEU A 105 8.68 3.48 -5.22
N VAL A 106 8.90 2.50 -6.09
CA VAL A 106 9.25 1.13 -5.69
C VAL A 106 10.58 1.11 -4.92
N GLU A 107 11.62 1.78 -5.40
CA GLU A 107 12.93 1.84 -4.72
C GLU A 107 12.87 2.41 -3.30
N LYS A 108 11.98 3.38 -3.06
CA LYS A 108 11.82 3.98 -1.74
C LYS A 108 11.12 3.05 -0.75
N ARG A 109 10.23 2.17 -1.23
CA ARG A 109 9.39 1.30 -0.38
C ARG A 109 9.92 -0.13 -0.26
N ILE A 110 10.68 -0.61 -1.25
CA ILE A 110 11.14 -1.99 -1.33
C ILE A 110 12.65 -1.99 -1.60
N LYS A 111 13.40 -2.74 -0.80
CA LYS A 111 14.80 -3.06 -1.10
C LYS A 111 14.84 -4.10 -2.22
N LEU A 112 15.08 -3.65 -3.44
CA LEU A 112 15.26 -4.52 -4.58
C LEU A 112 16.68 -5.10 -4.65
N ALA A 113 16.86 -6.14 -5.45
CA ALA A 113 18.18 -6.75 -5.65
C ALA A 113 19.16 -5.74 -6.25
N ASN A 114 20.37 -5.68 -5.68
CA ASN A 114 21.44 -4.82 -6.16
C ASN A 114 21.85 -5.24 -7.58
N GLY A 115 21.93 -4.29 -8.51
CA GLY A 115 22.52 -4.49 -9.84
C GLY A 115 21.53 -4.55 -11.01
N ILE A 116 20.21 -4.55 -10.77
CA ILE A 116 19.20 -4.41 -11.84
C ILE A 116 18.46 -3.07 -11.65
N PRO A 117 18.41 -2.18 -12.66
CA PRO A 117 17.61 -0.97 -12.61
C PRO A 117 16.14 -1.27 -12.26
N SER A 118 15.57 -0.51 -11.34
CA SER A 118 14.25 -0.83 -10.79
C SER A 118 13.13 -0.78 -11.82
N TRP A 119 13.24 0.07 -12.84
CA TRP A 119 12.29 0.08 -13.96
C TRP A 119 12.28 -1.25 -14.72
N GLN A 120 13.44 -1.91 -14.89
CA GLN A 120 13.51 -3.23 -15.52
C GLN A 120 12.89 -4.32 -14.64
N GLN A 121 13.02 -4.20 -13.32
CA GLN A 121 12.40 -5.15 -12.38
C GLN A 121 10.87 -5.06 -12.38
N ILE A 122 10.31 -3.93 -12.80
CA ILE A 122 8.85 -3.70 -12.89
C ILE A 122 8.28 -4.20 -14.23
N ILE A 123 9.09 -4.30 -15.30
CA ILE A 123 8.61 -4.76 -16.62
C ILE A 123 7.86 -6.09 -16.55
N PRO A 124 8.37 -7.15 -15.89
CA PRO A 124 7.64 -8.41 -15.77
C PRO A 124 6.27 -8.25 -15.09
N VAL A 125 6.16 -7.31 -14.15
CA VAL A 125 4.89 -6.99 -13.49
C VAL A 125 3.92 -6.37 -14.48
N VAL A 126 4.36 -5.35 -15.24
CA VAL A 126 3.52 -4.69 -16.25
C VAL A 126 3.12 -5.68 -17.34
N ASP A 127 4.06 -6.48 -17.83
CA ASP A 127 3.88 -7.44 -18.93
C ASP A 127 2.72 -8.41 -18.66
N VAL A 128 2.62 -8.98 -17.46
CA VAL A 128 1.51 -9.89 -17.09
C VAL A 128 0.14 -9.27 -17.35
N PHE A 129 -0.02 -7.96 -17.13
CA PHE A 129 -1.30 -7.26 -17.33
C PHE A 129 -1.51 -6.71 -18.75
N ARG A 130 -0.50 -6.78 -19.63
CA ARG A 130 -0.59 -6.35 -21.05
C ARG A 130 -0.32 -7.46 -22.07
N GLN A 131 -0.23 -8.71 -21.61
CA GLN A 131 -0.06 -9.90 -22.46
C GLN A 131 -1.19 -10.05 -23.48
N THR A 132 -0.96 -10.82 -24.55
CA THR A 132 -2.00 -11.12 -25.55
C THR A 132 -3.23 -11.73 -24.88
N GLY A 133 -4.42 -11.15 -25.09
CA GLY A 133 -5.66 -11.54 -24.40
C GLY A 133 -5.90 -10.84 -23.05
N ARG A 134 -4.94 -10.03 -22.58
CA ARG A 134 -5.00 -9.17 -21.40
C ARG A 134 -4.56 -7.76 -21.80
N TYR A 135 -5.53 -6.90 -22.11
CA TYR A 135 -5.26 -5.52 -22.50
C TYR A 135 -5.56 -4.57 -21.33
N PHE A 136 -5.09 -4.87 -20.12
CA PHE A 136 -5.40 -4.05 -18.94
C PHE A 136 -4.52 -2.81 -18.85
N LEU A 137 -3.25 -2.93 -19.25
CA LEU A 137 -2.29 -1.83 -19.26
C LEU A 137 -1.83 -1.48 -20.67
N THR A 138 -1.46 -0.22 -20.84
CA THR A 138 -0.82 0.32 -22.05
C THR A 138 0.62 0.74 -21.73
N PRO A 139 1.55 0.76 -22.72
CA PRO A 139 1.34 0.37 -24.12
C PRO A 139 1.25 -1.16 -24.29
N PRO A 140 0.45 -1.67 -25.25
CA PRO A 140 0.29 -3.11 -25.49
C PRO A 140 1.55 -3.75 -26.07
N LEU A 141 1.68 -5.06 -25.93
CA LEU A 141 2.70 -5.82 -26.65
C LEU A 141 2.49 -5.71 -28.19
N PRO A 142 3.57 -5.74 -29.01
CA PRO A 142 4.97 -6.04 -28.67
C PRO A 142 5.83 -4.81 -28.29
N ILE A 143 5.23 -3.67 -27.93
CA ILE A 143 5.98 -2.44 -27.64
C ILE A 143 6.87 -2.66 -26.41
N GLN A 144 8.18 -2.53 -26.58
CA GLN A 144 9.15 -2.62 -25.48
C GLN A 144 9.04 -1.42 -24.56
N LEU A 145 9.02 -1.67 -23.25
CA LEU A 145 9.00 -0.60 -22.25
C LEU A 145 10.38 -0.02 -22.06
N LYS A 146 10.42 1.30 -21.96
CA LYS A 146 11.57 2.13 -21.66
C LYS A 146 11.26 2.98 -20.41
N PRO A 147 12.28 3.59 -19.77
CA PRO A 147 12.05 4.45 -18.60
C PRO A 147 10.99 5.55 -18.82
N ASP A 148 10.95 6.11 -20.03
CA ASP A 148 10.02 7.17 -20.44
C ASP A 148 8.66 6.67 -20.95
N SER A 149 8.45 5.36 -21.02
CA SER A 149 7.15 4.78 -21.44
C SER A 149 6.05 5.16 -20.46
N ILE A 150 4.93 5.63 -21.00
CA ILE A 150 3.73 5.98 -20.22
C ILE A 150 2.91 4.72 -19.97
N ILE A 151 2.78 4.35 -18.70
CA ILE A 151 1.93 3.26 -18.24
C ILE A 151 0.58 3.86 -17.85
N ASP A 152 -0.49 3.31 -18.44
CA ASP A 152 -1.87 3.69 -18.14
C ASP A 152 -2.78 2.45 -18.19
N ILE A 153 -3.95 2.56 -17.54
CA ILE A 153 -5.04 1.59 -17.65
C ILE A 153 -5.77 1.80 -18.97
N SER A 154 -5.97 0.72 -19.74
CA SER A 154 -6.63 0.81 -21.05
C SER A 154 -8.09 1.27 -20.96
N HIS A 155 -8.83 0.83 -19.93
CA HIS A 155 -10.24 1.17 -19.73
C HIS A 155 -10.59 1.38 -18.25
N GLU A 156 -11.30 2.46 -17.93
CA GLU A 156 -11.78 2.79 -16.57
C GLU A 156 -12.69 1.71 -15.96
N SER A 157 -13.29 0.85 -16.80
CA SER A 157 -14.02 -0.31 -16.33
C SER A 157 -13.17 -1.21 -15.43
N LEU A 158 -11.85 -1.29 -15.61
CA LEU A 158 -10.98 -2.06 -14.72
C LEU A 158 -10.98 -1.49 -13.30
N ILE A 159 -10.89 -0.17 -13.18
CA ILE A 159 -10.91 0.58 -11.91
C ILE A 159 -12.21 0.31 -11.16
N HIS A 160 -13.33 0.31 -11.87
CA HIS A 160 -14.66 0.16 -11.27
C HIS A 160 -15.11 -1.27 -11.01
N HIS A 161 -14.43 -2.29 -11.54
CA HIS A 161 -14.89 -3.67 -11.42
C HIS A 161 -13.87 -4.60 -10.76
N TRP A 162 -12.57 -4.33 -10.88
CA TRP A 162 -11.58 -5.12 -10.16
C TRP A 162 -11.53 -4.75 -8.68
N GLN A 163 -12.02 -5.65 -7.83
CA GLN A 163 -12.19 -5.39 -6.40
C GLN A 163 -10.87 -4.98 -5.71
N ARG A 164 -9.76 -5.64 -6.03
CA ARG A 164 -8.44 -5.32 -5.48
C ARG A 164 -7.98 -3.91 -5.85
N LEU A 165 -8.25 -3.46 -7.08
CA LEU A 165 -7.89 -2.12 -7.52
C LEU A 165 -8.68 -1.03 -6.80
N LYS A 166 -9.96 -1.30 -6.48
CA LYS A 166 -10.76 -0.39 -5.63
C LYS A 166 -10.16 -0.25 -4.24
N GLU A 167 -9.81 -1.38 -3.62
CA GLU A 167 -9.19 -1.40 -2.29
C GLU A 167 -7.86 -0.63 -2.28
N TRP A 168 -7.02 -0.85 -3.29
CA TRP A 168 -5.78 -0.09 -3.46
C TRP A 168 -6.02 1.41 -3.71
N THR A 169 -7.01 1.76 -4.52
CA THR A 169 -7.38 3.17 -4.77
C THR A 169 -7.91 3.85 -3.49
N GLU A 170 -8.65 3.11 -2.67
CA GLU A 170 -9.12 3.56 -1.36
C GLU A 170 -7.98 3.75 -0.35
N LEU A 171 -7.02 2.83 -0.31
CA LEU A 171 -5.82 2.95 0.52
C LEU A 171 -5.00 4.19 0.12
N GLU A 172 -4.86 4.43 -1.18
CA GLU A 172 -4.20 5.63 -1.70
C GLU A 172 -4.94 6.90 -1.26
N ALA A 173 -6.26 6.95 -1.44
CA ALA A 173 -7.07 8.10 -1.04
C ALA A 173 -6.95 8.41 0.46
N LYS A 174 -6.95 7.38 1.32
CA LYS A 174 -6.75 7.54 2.78
C LYS A 174 -5.36 8.09 3.10
N SER A 175 -4.32 7.57 2.42
CA SER A 175 -2.95 8.05 2.57
C SER A 175 -2.84 9.54 2.22
N VAL A 176 -3.47 9.97 1.13
CA VAL A 176 -3.53 11.36 0.68
C VAL A 176 -4.26 12.26 1.69
N GLU A 177 -5.37 11.80 2.26
CA GLU A 177 -6.14 12.54 3.26
C GLU A 177 -5.30 12.82 4.52
N ILE A 178 -4.60 11.80 5.03
CA ILE A 178 -3.71 11.94 6.19
C ILE A 178 -2.58 12.94 5.88
N TYR A 179 -1.96 12.81 4.70
CA TYR A 179 -0.88 13.71 4.28
C TYR A 179 -1.34 15.17 4.16
N ARG A 180 -2.46 15.44 3.49
CA ARG A 180 -2.98 16.81 3.35
C ARG A 180 -3.28 17.44 4.70
N ARG A 181 -3.90 16.69 5.61
CA ARG A 181 -4.19 17.18 6.96
C ARG A 181 -2.92 17.48 7.75
N LEU A 182 -1.90 16.64 7.58
CA LEU A 182 -0.59 16.84 8.20
C LEU A 182 0.11 18.08 7.64
N GLU A 183 0.10 18.25 6.32
CA GLU A 183 0.66 19.42 5.63
C GLU A 183 -0.04 20.72 6.06
N ASP A 184 -1.37 20.75 6.08
CA ASP A 184 -2.17 21.89 6.53
C ASP A 184 -1.83 22.27 7.98
N SER A 185 -1.77 21.28 8.87
CA SER A 185 -1.41 21.49 10.27
C SER A 185 0.02 22.01 10.41
N ALA A 186 0.95 21.50 9.60
CA ALA A 186 2.33 21.93 9.59
C ALA A 186 2.50 23.38 9.12
N ARG A 187 1.72 23.82 8.13
CA ARG A 187 1.69 25.22 7.67
C ARG A 187 1.18 26.17 8.74
N LEU A 188 0.08 25.84 9.41
CA LEU A 188 -0.44 26.63 10.53
C LEU A 188 0.53 26.66 11.71
N TRP A 189 1.17 25.54 12.02
CA TRP A 189 2.19 25.47 13.08
C TRP A 189 3.41 26.36 12.76
N ALA A 190 3.88 26.37 11.51
CA ALA A 190 4.98 27.24 11.08
C ALA A 190 4.65 28.73 11.24
N GLN A 191 3.37 29.09 11.19
CA GLN A 191 2.87 30.44 11.41
C GLN A 191 2.54 30.74 12.88
N ASN A 192 2.84 29.81 13.80
CA ASN A 192 2.45 29.85 15.22
C ASN A 192 0.92 29.91 15.45
N GLN A 193 0.12 29.40 14.51
CA GLN A 193 -1.34 29.38 14.56
C GLN A 193 -1.92 28.02 14.95
N ALA A 194 -1.09 26.98 15.06
CA ALA A 194 -1.50 25.66 15.52
C ALA A 194 -0.48 25.07 16.49
N ALA A 195 -0.97 24.29 17.46
CA ALA A 195 -0.14 23.47 18.34
C ALA A 195 0.34 22.19 17.63
N LEU A 196 1.35 21.55 18.20
CA LEU A 196 1.79 20.22 17.78
C LEU A 196 0.68 19.18 18.00
N TRP A 197 0.52 18.23 17.08
CA TRP A 197 -0.40 17.10 17.25
C TRP A 197 -0.10 16.27 18.51
N GLN A 198 -1.17 15.75 19.10
CA GLN A 198 -1.20 14.80 20.20
C GLN A 198 -2.04 13.58 19.80
N SER A 199 -2.11 12.56 20.66
CA SER A 199 -3.03 11.44 20.44
C SER A 199 -4.50 11.91 20.43
N PRO A 200 -5.36 11.39 19.54
CA PRO A 200 -5.13 10.23 18.65
C PRO A 200 -4.44 10.57 17.31
N ASP A 201 -4.46 11.83 16.90
CA ASP A 201 -4.04 12.27 15.56
C ASP A 201 -2.58 11.96 15.25
N LEU A 202 -1.71 12.18 16.23
CA LEU A 202 -0.30 11.85 16.14
C LEU A 202 -0.09 10.34 15.96
N ALA A 203 -0.84 9.51 16.67
CA ALA A 203 -0.70 8.05 16.57
C ALA A 203 -1.11 7.54 15.18
N ILE A 204 -2.21 8.07 14.62
CA ILE A 204 -2.67 7.75 13.26
C ILE A 204 -1.60 8.14 12.23
N ALA A 205 -1.04 9.34 12.35
CA ALA A 205 -0.03 9.84 11.42
C ALA A 205 1.31 9.09 11.52
N LEU A 206 1.72 8.68 12.72
CA LEU A 206 2.92 7.87 12.92
C LEU A 206 2.75 6.46 12.37
N ALA A 207 1.60 5.83 12.60
CA ALA A 207 1.27 4.53 12.01
C ALA A 207 1.31 4.62 10.48
N TRP A 208 0.62 5.61 9.91
CA TRP A 208 0.65 5.89 8.47
C TRP A 208 2.07 6.10 7.94
N ARG A 209 2.90 6.95 8.57
CA ARG A 209 4.29 7.18 8.14
C ARG A 209 5.09 5.87 8.10
N ASN A 210 4.91 5.02 9.11
CA ASN A 210 5.67 3.77 9.24
C ASN A 210 5.20 2.70 8.24
N GLU A 211 3.89 2.63 7.97
CA GLU A 211 3.27 1.67 7.06
C GLU A 211 3.44 2.07 5.58
N GLU A 212 3.10 3.31 5.24
CA GLU A 212 3.08 3.79 3.85
C GLU A 212 4.44 4.29 3.35
N GLN A 213 5.35 4.65 4.27
CA GLN A 213 6.67 5.22 3.94
C GLN A 213 6.61 6.27 2.81
N PRO A 214 5.85 7.37 3.01
CA PRO A 214 5.66 8.37 1.98
C PRO A 214 7.00 9.01 1.59
N SER A 215 7.16 9.33 0.31
CA SER A 215 8.33 10.03 -0.22
C SER A 215 7.95 11.42 -0.72
N ALA A 216 8.95 12.29 -0.91
CA ALA A 216 8.72 13.61 -1.49
C ALA A 216 8.14 13.50 -2.91
N GLU A 217 8.61 12.55 -3.71
CA GLU A 217 8.09 12.30 -5.06
C GLU A 217 6.61 11.91 -5.05
N TRP A 218 6.20 11.07 -4.09
CA TRP A 218 4.80 10.73 -3.88
C TRP A 218 3.97 11.95 -3.45
N ALA A 219 4.49 12.71 -2.48
CA ALA A 219 3.80 13.82 -1.86
C ALA A 219 3.56 15.00 -2.82
N ASN A 220 4.50 15.26 -3.74
CA ASN A 220 4.43 16.33 -4.74
C ASN A 220 3.21 16.22 -5.68
N ARG A 221 2.57 15.05 -5.76
CA ARG A 221 1.31 14.87 -6.50
C ARG A 221 0.12 15.51 -5.78
N TYR A 222 0.17 15.58 -4.45
CA TYR A 222 -0.98 15.90 -3.61
C TYR A 222 -0.85 17.18 -2.81
N GLY A 223 0.38 17.65 -2.62
CA GLY A 223 0.77 18.83 -1.87
C GLY A 223 2.15 19.34 -2.29
N VAL A 224 2.68 20.31 -1.56
CA VAL A 224 3.90 21.06 -1.93
C VAL A 224 4.98 21.06 -0.84
N ASP A 225 4.61 20.89 0.43
CA ASP A 225 5.47 21.13 1.59
C ASP A 225 5.78 19.83 2.37
N PHE A 226 6.22 18.78 1.68
CA PHE A 226 6.50 17.47 2.30
C PHE A 226 7.49 17.55 3.48
N ASP A 227 8.59 18.27 3.31
CA ASP A 227 9.61 18.43 4.36
C ASP A 227 9.08 19.19 5.58
N LEU A 228 8.16 20.13 5.39
CA LEU A 228 7.51 20.82 6.50
C LEU A 228 6.58 19.86 7.25
N ALA A 229 5.76 19.09 6.53
CA ALA A 229 4.87 18.09 7.10
C ALA A 229 5.63 17.05 7.93
N MET A 230 6.74 16.51 7.40
CA MET A 230 7.57 15.54 8.11
C MET A 230 8.29 16.14 9.32
N ARG A 231 8.75 17.39 9.24
CA ARG A 231 9.34 18.10 10.40
C ARG A 231 8.32 18.33 11.50
N PHE A 232 7.11 18.75 11.15
CA PHE A 232 6.01 18.93 12.10
C PHE A 232 5.69 17.61 12.82
N LEU A 233 5.49 16.51 12.06
CA LEU A 233 5.22 15.19 12.62
C LEU A 233 6.31 14.74 13.61
N LYS A 234 7.59 14.93 13.24
CA LYS A 234 8.73 14.62 14.11
C LYS A 234 8.73 15.48 15.39
N LYS A 235 8.39 16.77 15.30
CA LYS A 235 8.28 17.64 16.47
C LYS A 235 7.15 17.23 17.40
N SER A 236 6.01 16.83 16.85
CA SER A 236 4.87 16.28 17.59
C SER A 236 5.25 14.99 18.32
N GLU A 237 5.89 14.04 17.63
CA GLU A 237 6.41 12.79 18.22
C GLU A 237 7.34 13.05 19.41
N GLN A 238 8.31 13.95 19.23
CA GLN A 238 9.23 14.33 20.30
C GLN A 238 8.53 15.02 21.49
N ALA A 239 7.49 15.82 21.22
CA ALA A 239 6.72 16.48 22.27
C ALA A 239 5.91 15.48 23.10
N GLN A 240 5.26 14.51 22.44
CA GLN A 240 4.56 13.42 23.13
C GLN A 240 5.50 12.59 24.00
N GLN A 241 6.66 12.19 23.47
CA GLN A 241 7.64 11.42 24.22
C GLN A 241 8.13 12.15 25.48
N ARG A 242 8.39 13.46 25.39
CA ARG A 242 8.73 14.28 26.56
C ARG A 242 7.60 14.31 27.58
N GLN A 243 6.37 14.52 27.13
CA GLN A 243 5.20 14.57 28.01
C GLN A 243 4.97 13.22 28.74
N GLU A 244 5.19 12.10 28.05
CA GLU A 244 5.09 10.76 28.64
C GLU A 244 6.18 10.50 29.67
N GLN A 245 7.44 10.87 29.37
CA GLN A 245 8.55 10.78 30.31
C GLN A 245 8.31 11.62 31.57
N GLU A 246 7.84 12.86 31.42
CA GLU A 246 7.51 13.73 32.55
C GLU A 246 6.37 13.15 33.41
N LYS A 247 5.33 12.60 32.78
CA LYS A 247 4.23 11.93 33.49
C LYS A 247 4.73 10.71 34.27
N GLU A 248 5.61 9.91 33.68
CA GLU A 248 6.18 8.74 34.35
C GLU A 248 7.07 9.13 35.53
N ILE A 249 7.92 10.16 35.37
CA ILE A 249 8.73 10.70 36.48
C ILE A 249 7.82 11.17 37.62
N LYS A 250 6.79 11.97 37.33
CA LYS A 250 5.81 12.45 38.32
C LYS A 250 5.09 11.29 39.01
N ARG A 251 4.74 10.23 38.26
CA ARG A 251 4.12 9.02 38.80
C ARG A 251 5.07 8.29 39.76
N GLN A 252 6.33 8.13 39.38
CA GLN A 252 7.34 7.50 40.23
C GLN A 252 7.61 8.31 41.50
N GLU A 253 7.65 9.64 41.41
CA GLU A 253 7.78 10.52 42.57
C GLU A 253 6.58 10.40 43.51
N ALA A 254 5.36 10.40 42.98
CA ALA A 254 4.15 10.19 43.77
C ALA A 254 4.18 8.85 44.51
N LEU A 255 4.58 7.76 43.83
CA LEU A 255 4.74 6.44 44.45
C LEU A 255 5.82 6.44 45.55
N LYS A 256 6.95 7.13 45.35
CA LYS A 256 7.99 7.27 46.38
C LYS A 256 7.48 8.05 47.60
N ARG A 257 6.68 9.10 47.40
CA ARG A 257 6.07 9.87 48.51
C ARG A 257 5.13 9.01 49.33
N VAL A 258 4.23 8.26 48.68
CA VAL A 258 3.32 7.32 49.35
C VAL A 258 4.10 6.24 50.12
N ARG A 259 5.16 5.67 49.53
CA ARG A 259 6.02 4.68 50.21
C ARG A 259 6.71 5.27 51.43
N LYS A 260 7.27 6.48 51.34
CA LYS A 260 7.91 7.16 52.48
C LYS A 260 6.91 7.42 53.61
N GLN A 261 5.71 7.89 53.29
CA GLN A 261 4.65 8.10 54.28
C GLN A 261 4.27 6.79 54.98
N LYS A 262 4.10 5.70 54.23
CA LYS A 262 3.80 4.37 54.80
C LYS A 262 4.93 3.88 55.72
N ASN A 263 6.18 3.98 55.26
CA ASN A 263 7.33 3.55 56.05
C ASN A 263 7.48 4.39 57.33
N TRP A 264 7.28 5.71 57.23
CA TRP A 264 7.31 6.61 58.38
C TRP A 264 6.21 6.27 59.41
N ALA A 265 4.99 6.01 58.95
CA ALA A 265 3.90 5.56 59.81
C ALA A 265 4.23 4.24 60.53
N ILE A 266 4.78 3.24 59.81
CA ILE A 266 5.21 1.96 60.40
C ILE A 266 6.29 2.18 61.45
N THR A 267 7.30 3.02 61.17
CA THR A 267 8.39 3.30 62.13
C THR A 267 7.88 3.97 63.40
N ILE A 268 6.93 4.91 63.30
CA ILE A 268 6.36 5.58 64.46
C ILE A 268 5.55 4.59 65.30
N THR A 269 4.68 3.80 64.67
CA THR A 269 3.90 2.79 65.39
C THR A 269 4.82 1.79 66.10
N GLY A 270 5.89 1.33 65.45
CA GLY A 270 6.88 0.45 66.06
C GLY A 270 7.60 1.08 67.27
N LEU A 271 7.97 2.37 67.17
CA LEU A 271 8.60 3.10 68.27
C LEU A 271 7.65 3.25 69.47
N ILE A 272 6.37 3.59 69.23
CA ILE A 272 5.35 3.70 70.27
C ILE A 272 5.18 2.36 70.99
N VAL A 273 5.07 1.25 70.24
CA VAL A 273 4.97 -0.10 70.81
C VAL A 273 6.20 -0.44 71.66
N ALA A 274 7.41 -0.12 71.19
CA ALA A 274 8.63 -0.36 71.95
C ALA A 274 8.68 0.44 73.26
N ILE A 275 8.27 1.72 73.23
CA ILE A 275 8.20 2.57 74.42
C ILE A 275 7.19 2.02 75.44
N VAL A 276 6.01 1.58 74.97
CA VAL A 276 4.98 0.98 75.83
C VAL A 276 5.50 -0.30 76.48
N LEU A 277 6.16 -1.18 75.72
CA LEU A 277 6.75 -2.40 76.25
C LEU A 277 7.85 -2.12 77.28
N ALA A 278 8.70 -1.13 77.05
CA ALA A 278 9.74 -0.73 77.99
C ALA A 278 9.16 -0.17 79.30
N ALA A 279 8.10 0.65 79.22
CA ALA A 279 7.42 1.19 80.39
C ALA A 279 6.76 0.08 81.24
N VAL A 280 6.10 -0.88 80.58
CA VAL A 280 5.52 -2.05 81.26
C VAL A 280 6.61 -2.90 81.93
N GLY A 281 7.70 -3.18 81.22
CA GLY A 281 8.83 -3.92 81.79
C GLY A 281 9.44 -3.24 83.01
N TYR A 282 9.66 -1.92 82.93
CA TYR A 282 10.19 -1.13 84.05
C TYR A 282 9.28 -1.21 85.28
N PHE A 283 7.96 -1.06 85.08
CA PHE A 283 6.97 -1.14 86.15
C PHE A 283 6.96 -2.51 86.85
N TYR A 284 7.13 -3.60 86.10
CA TYR A 284 7.23 -4.95 86.66
C TYR A 284 8.52 -5.22 87.43
N THR A 285 9.63 -4.58 87.05
CA THR A 285 10.92 -4.76 87.75
C THR A 285 11.10 -3.90 89.00
N SER A 286 10.26 -2.86 89.16
CA SER A 286 10.36 -1.88 90.26
C SER A 286 9.35 -2.11 91.39
N ASN A 287 8.50 -3.13 91.29
CA ASN A 287 7.57 -3.64 92.31
C ASN A 287 8.06 -4.99 92.82
#